data_AF-A0A531L959-F1
#
_entry.id   AF-A0A531L959-F1
#
_cell.length_a   1.000
_cell.length_b   1.000
_cell.length_c   1.000
_cell.angle_alpha   90.00
_cell.angle_beta   90.00
_cell.angle_gamma   90.00
#
_symmetry.space_group_name_H-M   'P 1'
#
loop_
_entity.id
_entity.type
_entity.pdbx_description
1 polymer ?
#
loop_
_entity_poly.entity_id
_entity_poly.type
_entity_poly.pdbx_seq_one_letter_code
_entity_poly.pdbx_strand_id
1 'polypeptide(L)' 'SECRALTNFIGNAVATVVVARWEGELDQTRFAAAMAGDLPEEADLSLPGLQAA' A
#
# COMPACT_ATOMS: atom_id res chain seq x y z
N SER A 1 -10.97 10.25 -19.64
CA SER A 1 -12.10 9.95 -18.74
C SER A 1 -11.56 9.74 -17.35
N GLU A 2 -11.66 10.76 -16.51
CA GLU A 2 -11.18 10.73 -15.11
C GLU A 2 -11.78 9.54 -14.35
N CYS A 3 -13.04 9.21 -14.62
CA CYS A 3 -13.73 8.06 -14.04
C CYS A 3 -13.01 6.72 -14.35
N ARG A 4 -12.52 6.53 -15.59
CA ARG A 4 -11.75 5.33 -15.97
C ARG A 4 -10.37 5.30 -15.32
N ALA A 5 -9.73 6.45 -15.16
CA ALA A 5 -8.44 6.53 -14.48
C ALA A 5 -8.58 6.14 -13.00
N LEU A 6 -9.64 6.61 -12.33
CA LEU A 6 -9.94 6.28 -10.95
C LEU A 6 -10.20 4.77 -10.75
N THR A 7 -11.03 4.15 -11.61
CA THR A 7 -11.31 2.71 -11.50
C THR A 7 -10.07 1.85 -11.73
N ASN A 8 -9.20 2.25 -12.66
CA ASN A 8 -7.95 1.54 -12.91
C ASN A 8 -7.00 1.65 -11.70
N PHE A 9 -6.90 2.84 -11.11
CA PHE A 9 -6.08 3.04 -9.91
C PHE A 9 -6.58 2.20 -8.73
N ILE A 10 -7.88 2.23 -8.44
CA ILE A 10 -8.49 1.43 -7.37
C ILE A 10 -8.28 -0.06 -7.64
N GLY A 11 -8.50 -0.52 -8.87
CA GLY A 11 -8.29 -1.91 -9.26
C GLY A 11 -6.86 -2.39 -9.00
N ASN A 12 -5.88 -1.57 -9.39
CA ASN A 12 -4.47 -1.88 -9.14
C ASN A 12 -4.14 -1.92 -7.65
N ALA A 13 -4.62 -0.94 -6.86
CA ALA A 13 -4.39 -0.90 -5.43
C ALA A 13 -4.98 -2.13 -4.71
N VAL A 14 -6.20 -2.52 -5.06
CA VAL A 14 -6.85 -3.73 -4.52
C VAL A 14 -6.08 -4.99 -4.92
N ALA A 15 -5.65 -5.10 -6.18
CA ALA A 15 -4.88 -6.25 -6.66
C ALA A 15 -3.59 -6.43 -5.85
N THR A 16 -2.86 -5.34 -5.57
CA THR A 16 -1.65 -5.38 -4.73
C THR A 16 -1.93 -5.95 -3.33
N VAL A 17 -2.98 -5.49 -2.65
CA VAL A 17 -3.33 -5.97 -1.30
C VAL A 17 -3.71 -7.45 -1.32
N VAL A 18 -4.50 -7.87 -2.33
CA VAL A 18 -4.95 -9.27 -2.45
C VAL A 18 -3.77 -10.20 -2.72
N VAL A 19 -2.88 -9.85 -3.65
CA VAL A 19 -1.69 -10.66 -3.96
C VAL A 19 -0.77 -10.74 -2.75
N ALA A 20 -0.46 -9.62 -2.10
CA ALA A 20 0.39 -9.63 -0.91
C ALA A 20 -0.17 -10.51 0.20
N ARG A 21 -1.51 -10.52 0.38
CA ARG A 21 -2.16 -11.41 1.35
C ARG A 21 -2.06 -12.88 0.96
N TRP A 22 -2.21 -13.20 -0.32
CA TRP A 22 -2.14 -14.59 -0.79
C TRP A 22 -0.71 -15.14 -0.67
N GLU A 23 0.29 -14.34 -1.02
CA GLU A 23 1.71 -14.71 -0.86
C GLU A 23 2.14 -14.79 0.62
N GLY A 24 1.31 -14.33 1.56
CA GLY A 24 1.65 -14.31 3.00
C GLY A 24 2.56 -13.15 3.42
N GLU A 25 2.87 -12.24 2.50
CA GLU A 25 3.77 -11.09 2.68
C GLU A 25 3.04 -9.84 3.24
N LEU A 26 1.73 -9.92 3.46
CA LEU A 26 0.96 -8.83 4.05
C LEU A 26 0.99 -8.89 5.59
N ASP A 27 1.67 -7.92 6.22
CA ASP A 27 1.55 -7.68 7.66
C ASP A 27 0.15 -7.14 7.99
N GLN A 28 -0.72 -8.04 8.45
CA GLN A 28 -2.12 -7.74 8.76
C GLN A 28 -2.28 -6.76 9.92
N THR A 29 -1.34 -6.76 10.88
CA THR A 29 -1.38 -5.85 12.03
C THR A 29 -1.11 -4.42 11.56
N ARG A 30 -0.04 -4.23 10.78
CA ARG A 30 0.29 -2.92 10.20
C ARG A 30 -0.78 -2.44 9.22
N PHE A 31 -1.33 -3.35 8.41
CA PHE A 31 -2.41 -3.02 7.48
C PHE A 31 -3.68 -2.57 8.22
N ALA A 32 -4.07 -3.27 9.29
CA ALA A 32 -5.23 -2.88 10.10
C ALA A 32 -5.01 -1.52 10.79
N ALA A 33 -3.81 -1.27 11.32
CA ALA A 33 -3.43 0.00 11.92
C ALA A 33 -3.50 1.15 10.88
N ALA A 34 -2.97 0.92 9.67
CA ALA A 34 -3.05 1.87 8.56
C ALA A 34 -4.50 2.21 8.17
N MET A 35 -5.38 1.20 8.10
CA MET A 35 -6.80 1.37 7.79
C MET A 35 -7.58 2.05 8.93
N ALA A 36 -7.11 1.91 10.17
CA ALA A 36 -7.65 2.62 11.32
C ALA A 36 -7.13 4.08 11.44
N GLY A 37 -6.15 4.47 10.61
CA GLY A 37 -5.47 5.76 10.71
C GLY A 37 -4.47 5.84 11.87
N ASP A 38 -4.12 4.70 12.47
CA ASP A 38 -3.22 4.57 13.62
C ASP A 38 -1.85 4.06 13.17
N LEU A 39 -1.21 4.83 12.28
CA LEU A 39 0.13 4.50 11.81
C LEU A 39 1.17 4.95 12.86
N PRO A 40 2.19 4.12 13.17
CA PRO A 40 3.31 4.58 13.96
C PRO A 40 3.98 5.80 13.27
N GLU A 41 4.32 6.82 14.06
CA GLU A 41 4.81 8.14 13.62
C GLU A 41 6.07 8.07 12.73
N GLU A 42 6.84 6.98 12.83
CA GLU A 42 8.03 6.72 12.04
C GLU A 42 7.91 5.38 11.31
N ALA A 43 7.19 5.36 10.19
CA ALA A 43 7.55 4.43 9.12
C ALA A 43 8.86 4.96 8.53
N ASP A 44 9.99 4.54 9.09
CA ASP A 44 11.31 4.87 8.56
C ASP A 44 11.43 4.38 7.10
N LEU A 45 11.10 5.27 6.17
CA LEU A 45 11.28 5.10 4.74
C LEU A 45 12.70 5.51 4.32
N SER A 46 13.70 5.40 5.20
CA SER A 46 15.10 5.42 4.77
C SER A 46 15.41 4.12 4.02
N LEU A 47 14.87 4.03 2.81
CA LEU A 47 15.24 3.05 1.79
C LEU A 47 16.57 3.53 1.18
N PRO A 48 17.72 2.90 1.48
CA PRO A 48 18.96 3.25 0.81
C PRO A 48 18.80 2.93 -0.70
N GLY A 49 18.67 3.97 -1.53
CA GLY A 49 18.72 3.83 -2.99
C GLY A 49 17.55 4.41 -3.79
N LEU A 50 16.52 5.01 -3.19
CA LEU A 50 15.48 5.69 -3.96
C LEU A 50 15.90 7.14 -4.27
N GLN A 51 16.89 7.32 -5.16
CA GLN A 51 17.14 8.62 -5.76
C GLN A 51 16.04 8.85 -6.79
N ALA A 52 15.17 9.82 -6.53
CA ALA A 52 14.18 10.30 -7.49
C ALA A 52 14.90 10.66 -8.82
N ALA A 53 14.55 9.94 -9.88
CA ALA A 53 14.94 10.26 -11.26
C ALA A 53 13.98 11.30 -11.83
#